data_AF-B0M9X8-F1
#
_entry.id   AF-B0M9X8-F1
#
_cell.length_a   1.000
_cell.length_b   1.000
_cell.length_c   1.000
_cell.angle_alpha   90.00
_cell.angle_beta   90.00
_cell.angle_gamma   90.00
#
_symmetry.space_group_name_H-M   'P 1'
#
loop_
_entity.id
_entity.type
_entity.pdbx_description
1 polymer ?
#
loop_
_entity_poly.entity_id
_entity_poly.type
_entity_poly.pdbx_seq_one_letter_code
_entity_poly.pdbx_strand_id
1 'polypeptide(L)'
;MIFLTPRQAEILQYLTKTGEYARWKELALKFRVSERSIRNDSVCIRDYCREKGYLFERNSKKGIRIVARVDEADQISGEAVLSREERIYTILFELFWQPGFVTIEQLASKLEVSKNTAVSDIAGLEEMLKRYSFELYRKPNKGIKLLGEEHDIRNGFWHVYYEINQSPRKEWYLKPLRRIGEEYQVRRILCLAESSMGITYSDVSREEAEICLAFCLKRISLGFCIEGGDFQQEGPEERILKMLFPDRMQIGTPDLFYMGKILKSGKLLMDINHNDFENVELEYRLFAVTIIQECENELKVPLSKDEFLMKGLAVHLKIAMYRLRNQLVIDNPLMVDIQYRIPFIYEMVKKLL
;
A
#
# COMPACT_ATOMS: atom_id res chain seq x y z
N MET A 1 -30.57 10.36 3.00
CA MET A 1 -29.33 9.76 2.50
C MET A 1 -29.56 8.29 2.27
N ILE A 2 -29.73 7.92 1.00
CA ILE A 2 -29.82 6.53 0.55
C ILE A 2 -28.39 5.99 0.45
N PHE A 3 -28.15 4.84 1.06
CA PHE A 3 -26.85 4.16 1.01
C PHE A 3 -26.93 2.94 0.09
N LEU A 4 -25.89 2.72 -0.70
CA LEU A 4 -25.80 1.58 -1.62
C LEU A 4 -24.88 0.51 -1.05
N THR A 5 -25.30 -0.75 -1.08
CA THR A 5 -24.39 -1.87 -0.78
C THR A 5 -23.20 -1.90 -1.77
N PRO A 6 -22.08 -2.59 -1.45
CA PRO A 6 -20.93 -2.70 -2.37
C PRO A 6 -21.34 -3.13 -3.78
N ARG A 7 -22.20 -4.15 -3.89
CA ARG A 7 -22.70 -4.64 -5.18
C ARG A 7 -23.51 -3.58 -5.93
N GLN A 8 -24.37 -2.84 -5.22
CA GLN A 8 -25.18 -1.79 -5.83
C GLN A 8 -24.32 -0.62 -6.31
N ALA A 9 -23.29 -0.24 -5.55
CA ALA A 9 -22.33 0.78 -5.94
C ALA A 9 -21.49 0.34 -7.15
N GLU A 10 -21.06 -0.92 -7.21
CA GLU A 10 -20.37 -1.49 -8.38
C GLU A 10 -21.27 -1.51 -9.63
N ILE A 11 -22.56 -1.86 -9.48
CA ILE A 11 -23.54 -1.80 -10.58
C ILE A 11 -23.73 -0.35 -11.05
N LEU A 12 -23.87 0.60 -10.13
CA LEU A 12 -23.99 2.03 -10.43
C LEU A 12 -22.77 2.51 -11.22
N GLN A 13 -21.56 2.26 -10.72
CA GLN A 13 -20.29 2.60 -11.37
C GLN A 13 -20.16 2.03 -12.78
N TYR A 14 -20.52 0.77 -12.94
CA TYR A 14 -20.47 0.12 -14.25
C TYR A 14 -21.41 0.80 -15.26
N LEU A 15 -22.63 1.12 -14.84
CA LEU A 15 -23.63 1.76 -15.71
C LEU A 15 -23.28 3.22 -16.02
N THR A 16 -22.70 3.95 -15.07
CA THR A 16 -22.30 5.35 -15.29
C THR A 16 -21.08 5.46 -16.19
N LYS A 17 -20.09 4.55 -16.03
CA LYS A 17 -18.88 4.52 -16.87
C LYS A 17 -19.18 4.09 -18.31
N THR A 18 -20.08 3.13 -18.50
CA THR A 18 -20.49 2.69 -19.85
C THR A 18 -21.39 3.72 -20.52
N GLY A 19 -22.27 4.39 -19.76
CA GLY A 19 -23.20 5.37 -20.30
C GLY A 19 -24.21 4.77 -21.29
N GLU A 20 -24.33 3.45 -21.36
CA GLU A 20 -25.15 2.67 -22.30
C GLU A 20 -26.22 1.85 -21.56
N TYR A 21 -27.15 1.28 -22.31
CA TYR A 21 -28.16 0.36 -21.77
C TYR A 21 -27.56 -1.03 -21.55
N ALA A 22 -27.75 -1.60 -20.36
CA ALA A 22 -27.39 -2.98 -20.04
C ALA A 22 -28.62 -3.82 -19.70
N ARG A 23 -28.70 -5.04 -20.25
CA ARG A 23 -29.81 -5.96 -19.99
C ARG A 23 -29.69 -6.61 -18.62
N TRP A 24 -30.83 -6.97 -18.03
CA TRP A 24 -30.89 -7.67 -16.73
C TRP A 24 -30.03 -8.93 -16.70
N LYS A 25 -30.08 -9.73 -17.78
CA LYS A 25 -29.31 -10.97 -17.93
C LYS A 25 -27.81 -10.73 -17.99
N GLU A 26 -27.37 -9.66 -18.65
CA GLU A 26 -25.95 -9.27 -18.76
C GLU A 26 -25.41 -8.83 -17.40
N LEU A 27 -26.16 -7.98 -16.69
CA LEU A 27 -25.81 -7.55 -15.34
C LEU A 27 -25.78 -8.74 -14.37
N ALA A 28 -26.76 -9.63 -14.43
CA ALA A 28 -26.82 -10.83 -13.61
C ALA A 28 -25.58 -11.72 -13.81
N LEU A 29 -25.18 -11.94 -15.06
CA LEU A 29 -23.98 -12.72 -15.41
C LEU A 29 -22.70 -12.03 -14.92
N LYS A 30 -22.56 -10.72 -15.17
CA LYS A 30 -21.37 -9.94 -14.80
C LYS A 30 -21.15 -9.89 -13.29
N PHE A 31 -22.21 -9.64 -12.53
CA PHE A 31 -22.15 -9.51 -11.07
C PHE A 31 -22.42 -10.84 -10.34
N ARG A 32 -22.51 -11.96 -11.07
CA ARG A 32 -22.68 -13.32 -10.54
C ARG A 32 -23.86 -13.46 -9.58
N VAL A 33 -25.00 -12.86 -9.92
CA VAL A 33 -26.24 -12.91 -9.12
C VAL A 33 -27.44 -13.22 -10.01
N SER A 34 -28.59 -13.53 -9.40
CA SER A 34 -29.83 -13.76 -10.16
C SER A 34 -30.37 -12.46 -10.78
N GLU A 35 -31.10 -12.56 -11.90
CA GLU A 35 -31.81 -11.40 -12.48
C GLU A 35 -32.77 -10.75 -11.48
N ARG A 36 -33.36 -11.54 -10.57
CA ARG A 36 -34.22 -11.04 -9.50
C ARG A 36 -33.43 -10.12 -8.54
N SER A 37 -32.20 -10.49 -8.21
CA SER A 37 -31.31 -9.68 -7.36
C SER A 37 -30.97 -8.35 -8.03
N ILE A 38 -30.61 -8.35 -9.33
CA ILE A 38 -30.34 -7.10 -10.07
C ILE A 38 -31.59 -6.21 -10.13
N ARG A 39 -32.78 -6.78 -10.35
CA ARG A 39 -34.03 -6.00 -10.34
C ARG A 39 -34.29 -5.36 -8.98
N ASN A 40 -34.05 -6.08 -7.89
CA ASN A 40 -34.16 -5.53 -6.54
C ASN A 40 -33.12 -4.42 -6.30
N ASP A 41 -31.86 -4.66 -6.66
CA ASP A 41 -30.78 -3.67 -6.55
C ASP A 41 -31.09 -2.40 -7.36
N SER A 42 -31.71 -2.55 -8.54
CA SER A 42 -32.08 -1.42 -9.40
C SER A 42 -33.09 -0.46 -8.77
N VAL A 43 -33.91 -0.93 -7.82
CA VAL A 43 -34.85 -0.08 -7.08
C VAL A 43 -34.06 0.88 -6.19
N CYS A 44 -33.14 0.35 -5.37
CA CYS A 44 -32.28 1.16 -4.49
C CYS A 44 -31.37 2.10 -5.28
N ILE A 45 -30.78 1.61 -6.38
CA ILE A 45 -29.93 2.42 -7.26
C ILE A 45 -30.71 3.56 -7.90
N ARG A 46 -31.94 3.32 -8.35
CA ARG A 46 -32.81 4.37 -8.92
C ARG A 46 -33.12 5.45 -7.89
N ASP A 47 -33.43 5.05 -6.66
CA ASP A 47 -33.76 5.99 -5.60
C ASP A 47 -32.52 6.82 -5.21
N TYR A 48 -31.34 6.21 -5.16
CA TYR A 48 -30.05 6.92 -5.00
C TYR A 48 -29.76 7.91 -6.14
N CYS A 49 -29.98 7.50 -7.39
CA CYS A 49 -29.82 8.37 -8.56
C CYS A 49 -30.71 9.61 -8.46
N ARG A 50 -31.94 9.46 -7.96
CA ARG A 50 -32.86 10.58 -7.74
C ARG A 50 -32.33 11.57 -6.70
N GLU A 51 -31.72 11.09 -5.62
CA GLU A 51 -31.14 11.95 -4.57
C GLU A 51 -29.90 12.71 -5.08
N LYS A 52 -29.04 12.07 -5.87
CA LYS A 52 -27.81 12.68 -6.39
C LYS A 52 -27.99 13.43 -7.72
N GLY A 53 -29.18 13.39 -8.33
CA GLY A 53 -29.47 14.08 -9.60
C GLY A 53 -29.01 13.35 -10.87
N TYR A 54 -28.74 12.04 -10.80
CA TYR A 54 -28.40 11.22 -11.97
C TYR A 54 -29.66 10.81 -12.74
N LEU A 55 -29.55 10.72 -14.07
CA LEU A 55 -30.64 10.26 -14.93
C LEU A 55 -30.64 8.72 -14.99
N PHE A 56 -31.64 8.11 -14.34
CA PHE A 56 -31.89 6.68 -14.42
C PHE A 56 -32.97 6.39 -15.47
N GLU A 57 -32.62 5.72 -16.56
CA GLU A 57 -33.54 5.32 -17.62
C GLU A 57 -33.79 3.81 -17.59
N ARG A 58 -35.06 3.41 -17.74
CA ARG A 58 -35.46 2.02 -17.90
C ARG A 58 -36.17 1.82 -19.23
N ASN A 59 -35.71 0.85 -19.99
CA ASN A 59 -36.31 0.44 -21.25
C ASN A 59 -36.63 -1.06 -21.21
N SER A 60 -37.87 -1.43 -21.56
CA SER A 60 -38.33 -2.82 -21.49
C SER A 60 -37.54 -3.79 -22.39
N LYS A 61 -36.97 -3.30 -23.50
CA LYS A 61 -36.20 -4.12 -24.47
C LYS A 61 -34.69 -4.01 -24.28
N LYS A 62 -34.19 -2.85 -23.82
CA LYS A 62 -32.75 -2.56 -23.71
C LYS A 62 -32.20 -2.71 -22.29
N GLY A 63 -33.05 -2.69 -21.25
CA GLY A 63 -32.63 -2.84 -19.85
C GLY A 63 -32.56 -1.50 -19.12
N ILE A 64 -31.47 -1.24 -18.39
CA ILE A 64 -31.29 -0.01 -17.61
C ILE A 64 -30.05 0.76 -18.06
N ARG A 65 -30.11 2.09 -17.94
CA ARG A 65 -29.02 3.01 -18.25
C ARG A 65 -28.96 4.11 -17.19
N ILE A 66 -27.75 4.53 -16.83
CA ILE A 66 -27.53 5.65 -15.91
C ILE A 66 -26.64 6.67 -16.61
N VAL A 67 -27.09 7.91 -16.68
CA VAL A 67 -26.32 9.03 -17.23
C VAL A 67 -26.01 10.00 -16.10
N ALA A 68 -24.72 10.17 -15.82
CA ALA A 68 -24.19 11.19 -14.90
C ALA A 68 -23.59 12.36 -15.70
N ARG A 69 -23.42 13.52 -15.06
CA ARG A 69 -22.68 14.64 -15.67
C ARG A 69 -21.21 14.25 -15.83
N VAL A 70 -20.58 14.72 -16.90
CA VAL A 70 -19.23 14.29 -17.33
C VAL A 70 -18.18 14.49 -16.23
N ASP A 71 -18.33 15.53 -15.40
CA ASP A 71 -17.41 15.81 -14.28
C ASP A 71 -17.65 14.94 -13.03
N GLU A 72 -18.79 14.27 -12.94
CA GLU A 72 -19.17 13.43 -11.79
C GLU A 72 -18.90 11.95 -12.07
N ALA A 73 -18.77 11.52 -13.33
CA ALA A 73 -18.56 10.12 -13.69
C ALA A 73 -17.30 9.49 -13.06
N ASP A 74 -16.23 10.28 -12.93
CA ASP A 74 -14.98 9.87 -12.25
C ASP A 74 -15.05 10.03 -10.71
N GLN A 75 -16.04 10.76 -10.20
CA GLN A 75 -16.32 10.93 -8.76
C GLN A 75 -17.42 10.01 -8.24
N ILE A 76 -18.07 9.22 -9.09
CA ILE A 76 -18.99 8.14 -8.68
C ILE A 76 -18.16 6.98 -8.13
N SER A 77 -17.39 7.20 -7.06
CA SER A 77 -17.50 6.27 -5.95
C SER A 77 -18.84 6.61 -5.32
N GLY A 78 -19.90 5.90 -5.71
CA GLY A 78 -21.06 5.83 -4.83
C GLY A 78 -20.53 5.59 -3.43
N GLU A 79 -21.09 6.26 -2.43
CA GLU A 79 -20.87 5.95 -1.02
C GLU A 79 -21.31 4.50 -0.81
N ALA A 80 -20.45 3.60 -1.25
CA ALA A 80 -20.59 2.17 -1.15
C ALA A 80 -20.46 1.92 0.34
N VAL A 81 -21.49 1.30 0.91
CA VAL A 81 -21.43 0.77 2.26
C VAL A 81 -20.14 -0.04 2.34
N LEU A 82 -19.22 0.42 3.19
CA LEU A 82 -17.91 -0.18 3.36
C LEU A 82 -18.09 -1.68 3.60
N SER A 83 -17.38 -2.50 2.83
CA SER A 83 -17.26 -3.92 3.13
C SER A 83 -16.67 -4.11 4.52
N ARG A 84 -16.84 -5.29 5.11
CA ARG A 84 -16.30 -5.57 6.45
C ARG A 84 -14.79 -5.33 6.51
N GLU A 85 -14.07 -5.73 5.48
CA GLU A 85 -12.63 -5.53 5.35
C GLU A 85 -12.27 -4.04 5.27
N GLU A 86 -12.94 -3.29 4.41
CA GLU A 86 -12.76 -1.84 4.28
C GLU A 86 -13.04 -1.10 5.60
N ARG A 87 -14.05 -1.54 6.37
CA ARG A 87 -14.31 -1.00 7.72
C ARG A 87 -13.17 -1.32 8.69
N ILE A 88 -12.64 -2.54 8.67
CA ILE A 88 -11.49 -2.94 9.51
C ILE A 88 -10.27 -2.06 9.21
N TYR A 89 -9.93 -1.87 7.93
CA TYR A 89 -8.85 -0.97 7.53
C TYR A 89 -9.13 0.49 7.88
N THR A 90 -10.38 0.94 7.80
CA THR A 90 -10.78 2.29 8.23
C THR A 90 -10.56 2.48 9.74
N ILE A 91 -10.86 1.47 10.56
CA ILE A 91 -10.54 1.51 12.00
C ILE A 91 -9.03 1.55 12.19
N LEU A 92 -8.26 0.69 11.51
CA LEU A 92 -6.80 0.68 11.61
C LEU A 92 -6.20 2.06 11.29
N PHE A 93 -6.61 2.65 10.17
CA PHE A 93 -6.15 3.98 9.77
C PHE A 93 -6.53 5.04 10.81
N GLU A 94 -7.72 4.97 11.39
CA GLU A 94 -8.08 5.88 12.48
C GLU A 94 -7.15 5.73 13.69
N LEU A 95 -6.83 4.50 14.09
CA LEU A 95 -5.95 4.28 15.24
C LEU A 95 -4.51 4.72 14.98
N PHE A 96 -4.03 4.70 13.73
CA PHE A 96 -2.71 5.26 13.38
C PHE A 96 -2.60 6.77 13.62
N TRP A 97 -3.70 7.50 13.70
CA TRP A 97 -3.65 8.96 13.86
C TRP A 97 -4.02 9.42 15.28
N GLN A 98 -4.37 8.49 16.18
CA GLN A 98 -4.95 8.83 17.47
C GLN A 98 -3.97 8.58 18.62
N PRO A 99 -3.46 9.62 19.30
CA PRO A 99 -2.56 9.46 20.45
C PRO A 99 -3.28 8.92 21.69
N GLY A 100 -4.60 9.12 21.76
CA GLY A 100 -5.46 8.64 22.83
C GLY A 100 -6.23 7.36 22.50
N PHE A 101 -7.22 7.07 23.33
CA PHE A 101 -8.19 6.00 23.06
C PHE A 101 -9.30 6.50 22.14
N VAL A 102 -9.76 5.63 21.26
CA VAL A 102 -10.94 5.85 20.41
C VAL A 102 -12.07 4.97 20.92
N THR A 103 -13.25 5.55 21.16
CA THR A 103 -14.39 4.80 21.67
C THR A 103 -15.08 3.99 20.58
N ILE A 104 -15.80 2.93 20.99
CA ILE A 104 -16.61 2.13 20.06
C ILE A 104 -17.69 3.02 19.42
N GLU A 105 -18.24 3.98 20.16
CA GLU A 105 -19.20 4.97 19.67
C GLU A 105 -18.63 5.84 18.55
N GLN A 106 -17.41 6.35 18.73
CA GLN A 106 -16.75 7.17 17.71
C GLN A 106 -16.52 6.35 16.43
N LEU A 107 -16.04 5.11 16.56
CA LEU A 107 -15.83 4.21 15.42
C LEU A 107 -17.15 3.84 14.73
N ALA A 108 -18.19 3.50 15.51
CA ALA A 108 -19.51 3.17 14.97
C ALA A 108 -20.11 4.35 14.20
N SER A 109 -20.00 5.57 14.73
CA SER A 109 -20.46 6.78 14.04
C SER A 109 -19.66 7.06 12.78
N LYS A 110 -18.33 6.92 12.82
CA LYS A 110 -17.45 7.16 11.66
C LYS A 110 -17.69 6.17 10.52
N LEU A 111 -17.97 4.92 10.87
CA LEU A 111 -18.26 3.85 9.92
C LEU A 111 -19.74 3.81 9.49
N GLU A 112 -20.59 4.62 10.11
CA GLU A 112 -22.04 4.63 9.93
C GLU A 112 -22.70 3.25 10.18
N VAL A 113 -22.22 2.54 11.21
CA VAL A 113 -22.72 1.21 11.59
C VAL A 113 -23.24 1.17 13.03
N SER A 114 -23.95 0.10 13.38
CA SER A 114 -24.36 -0.12 14.77
C SER A 114 -23.16 -0.40 15.69
N LYS A 115 -23.28 -0.11 16.99
CA LYS A 115 -22.25 -0.45 17.98
C LYS A 115 -21.86 -1.92 17.95
N ASN A 116 -22.83 -2.83 17.77
CA ASN A 116 -22.57 -4.27 17.70
C ASN A 116 -21.75 -4.64 16.47
N THR A 117 -22.01 -3.98 15.33
CA THR A 117 -21.21 -4.16 14.11
C THR A 117 -19.78 -3.67 14.33
N ALA A 118 -19.59 -2.49 14.92
CA ALA A 118 -18.27 -1.98 15.26
C ALA A 118 -17.50 -2.91 16.20
N VAL A 119 -18.15 -3.50 17.22
CA VAL A 119 -17.53 -4.51 18.09
C VAL A 119 -17.05 -5.73 17.30
N SER A 120 -17.86 -6.22 16.37
CA SER A 120 -17.49 -7.35 15.50
C SER A 120 -16.36 -7.02 14.53
N ASP A 121 -16.31 -5.78 14.03
CA ASP A 121 -15.23 -5.31 13.17
C ASP A 121 -13.94 -5.12 13.97
N ILE A 122 -14.00 -4.59 15.21
CA ILE A 122 -12.83 -4.49 16.12
C ILE A 122 -12.27 -5.88 16.46
N ALA A 123 -13.12 -6.88 16.67
CA ALA A 123 -12.64 -8.26 16.85
C ALA A 123 -11.94 -8.79 15.58
N GLY A 124 -12.44 -8.42 14.40
CA GLY A 124 -11.77 -8.73 13.13
C GLY A 124 -10.43 -8.01 12.97
N LEU A 125 -10.36 -6.75 13.41
CA LEU A 125 -9.12 -5.98 13.46
C LEU A 125 -8.09 -6.67 14.34
N GLU A 126 -8.44 -7.11 15.56
CA GLU A 126 -7.49 -7.82 16.43
C GLU A 126 -6.89 -9.08 15.81
N GLU A 127 -7.70 -9.89 15.12
CA GLU A 127 -7.17 -11.04 14.38
C GLU A 127 -6.25 -10.62 13.22
N MET A 128 -6.56 -9.51 12.56
CA MET A 128 -5.71 -8.95 11.52
C MET A 128 -4.36 -8.46 12.07
N LEU A 129 -4.37 -7.76 13.21
CA LEU A 129 -3.20 -7.18 13.85
C LEU A 129 -2.15 -8.22 14.27
N LYS A 130 -2.57 -9.46 14.58
CA LYS A 130 -1.64 -10.57 14.87
C LYS A 130 -0.66 -10.87 13.74
N ARG A 131 -1.00 -10.53 12.49
CA ARG A 131 -0.10 -10.71 11.33
C ARG A 131 1.00 -9.65 11.24
N TYR A 132 0.82 -8.52 11.93
CA TYR A 132 1.66 -7.32 11.78
C TYR A 132 2.45 -6.98 13.05
N SER A 133 2.49 -7.92 14.02
CA SER A 133 3.08 -7.69 15.34
C SER A 133 2.48 -6.47 16.07
N PHE A 134 1.22 -6.14 15.78
CA PHE A 134 0.49 -5.09 16.45
C PHE A 134 -0.37 -5.66 17.57
N GLU A 135 -0.50 -4.90 18.65
CA GLU A 135 -1.44 -5.22 19.73
C GLU A 135 -2.48 -4.12 19.87
N LEU A 136 -3.70 -4.52 20.24
CA LEU A 136 -4.77 -3.59 20.56
C LEU A 136 -4.94 -3.51 22.08
N TYR A 137 -4.73 -2.33 22.65
CA TYR A 137 -5.01 -2.10 24.06
C TYR A 137 -6.45 -1.63 24.24
N ARG A 138 -7.24 -2.42 24.96
CA ARG A 138 -8.61 -2.08 25.36
C ARG A 138 -8.62 -1.57 26.80
N LYS A 139 -9.21 -0.39 27.01
CA LYS A 139 -9.40 0.16 28.34
C LYS A 139 -10.89 0.38 28.64
N PRO A 140 -11.44 -0.26 29.70
CA PRO A 140 -12.83 -0.06 30.09
C PRO A 140 -13.20 1.41 30.19
N ASN A 141 -14.35 1.78 29.63
CA ASN A 141 -14.89 3.15 29.58
C ASN A 141 -14.00 4.22 28.91
N LYS A 142 -12.89 3.83 28.24
CA LYS A 142 -12.05 4.76 27.46
C LYS A 142 -11.99 4.41 25.98
N GLY A 143 -12.06 3.13 25.62
CA GLY A 143 -12.05 2.68 24.22
C GLY A 143 -10.83 1.82 23.90
N ILE A 144 -10.35 1.92 22.67
CA ILE A 144 -9.23 1.13 22.12
C ILE A 144 -8.12 2.03 21.59
N LYS A 145 -6.88 1.52 21.60
CA LYS A 145 -5.70 2.18 21.04
C LYS A 145 -4.73 1.11 20.53
N LEU A 146 -3.94 1.42 19.50
CA LEU A 146 -2.78 0.60 19.13
C LEU A 146 -1.71 0.67 20.22
N LEU A 147 -1.18 -0.49 20.59
CA LEU A 147 -0.08 -0.65 21.52
C LEU A 147 1.17 -1.10 20.74
N GLY A 148 2.31 -0.48 21.05
CA GLY A 148 3.59 -0.79 20.44
C GLY A 148 4.52 0.42 20.47
N GLU A 149 5.82 0.16 20.42
CA GLU A 149 6.84 1.18 20.19
C GLU A 149 6.67 1.78 18.79
N GLU A 150 6.99 3.06 18.62
CA GLU A 150 6.77 3.74 17.34
C GLU A 150 7.55 3.09 16.18
N HIS A 151 8.74 2.57 16.47
CA HIS A 151 9.54 1.82 15.49
C HIS A 151 8.78 0.60 14.95
N ASP A 152 8.09 -0.14 15.83
CA ASP A 152 7.36 -1.34 15.46
C ASP A 152 6.04 -1.00 14.77
N ILE A 153 5.38 0.09 15.16
CA ILE A 153 4.22 0.65 14.45
C ILE A 153 4.58 0.95 13.00
N ARG A 154 5.70 1.64 12.77
CA ARG A 154 6.16 1.96 11.41
C ARG A 154 6.57 0.70 10.64
N ASN A 155 7.24 -0.27 11.26
CA ASN A 155 7.58 -1.54 10.60
C ASN A 155 6.34 -2.36 10.23
N GLY A 156 5.36 -2.49 11.14
CA GLY A 156 4.10 -3.17 10.83
C GLY A 156 3.31 -2.45 9.72
N PHE A 157 3.44 -1.13 9.59
CA PHE A 157 2.84 -0.39 8.48
C PHE A 157 3.39 -0.82 7.12
N TRP A 158 4.65 -1.26 7.02
CA TRP A 158 5.16 -1.85 5.76
C TRP A 158 4.35 -3.09 5.39
N HIS A 159 4.10 -3.99 6.34
CA HIS A 159 3.29 -5.20 6.07
C HIS A 159 1.86 -4.84 5.64
N VAL A 160 1.26 -3.83 6.29
CA VAL A 160 -0.05 -3.29 5.92
C VAL A 160 -0.04 -2.74 4.49
N TYR A 161 0.95 -1.92 4.13
CA TYR A 161 1.11 -1.38 2.78
C TYR A 161 1.24 -2.49 1.74
N TYR A 162 2.04 -3.53 2.03
CA TYR A 162 2.23 -4.65 1.12
C TYR A 162 0.95 -5.48 0.93
N GLU A 163 0.22 -5.81 2.00
CA GLU A 163 -1.07 -6.52 1.90
C GLU A 163 -2.07 -5.69 1.06
N ILE A 164 -2.12 -4.37 1.29
CA ILE A 164 -2.94 -3.45 0.51
C ILE A 164 -2.53 -3.43 -0.97
N ASN A 165 -1.23 -3.33 -1.26
CA ASN A 165 -0.74 -3.18 -2.64
C ASN A 165 -0.99 -4.43 -3.50
N GLN A 166 -1.10 -5.60 -2.88
CA GLN A 166 -1.49 -6.85 -3.52
C GLN A 166 -3.02 -6.98 -3.69
N SER A 167 -3.81 -6.14 -3.03
CA SER A 167 -5.26 -6.19 -3.12
C SER A 167 -5.77 -5.70 -4.49
N PRO A 168 -6.77 -6.37 -5.10
CA PRO A 168 -7.48 -5.85 -6.26
C PRO A 168 -8.14 -4.49 -6.02
N ARG A 169 -8.35 -4.12 -4.75
CA ARG A 169 -8.93 -2.84 -4.32
C ARG A 169 -7.88 -1.86 -3.78
N LYS A 170 -6.59 -2.04 -4.07
CA LYS A 170 -5.49 -1.18 -3.56
C LYS A 170 -5.77 0.32 -3.67
N GLU A 171 -6.37 0.77 -4.76
CA GLU A 171 -6.67 2.20 -4.97
C GLU A 171 -7.63 2.77 -3.93
N TRP A 172 -8.57 1.96 -3.43
CA TRP A 172 -9.47 2.37 -2.34
C TRP A 172 -8.68 2.63 -1.05
N TYR A 173 -7.79 1.69 -0.70
CA TYR A 173 -6.98 1.74 0.53
C TYR A 173 -5.87 2.81 0.47
N LEU A 174 -5.21 2.96 -0.68
CA LEU A 174 -4.08 3.88 -0.83
C LEU A 174 -4.52 5.33 -0.98
N LYS A 175 -5.70 5.60 -1.54
CA LYS A 175 -6.23 6.97 -1.71
C LYS A 175 -6.21 7.81 -0.42
N PRO A 176 -6.68 7.35 0.76
CA PRO A 176 -6.57 8.12 1.99
C PRO A 176 -5.12 8.27 2.46
N LEU A 177 -4.26 7.27 2.25
CA LEU A 177 -2.84 7.32 2.64
C LEU A 177 -2.03 8.31 1.79
N ARG A 178 -2.37 8.46 0.51
CA ARG A 178 -1.78 9.46 -0.40
C ARG A 178 -2.22 10.91 -0.10
N ARG A 179 -3.16 11.13 0.83
CA ARG A 179 -3.78 12.44 1.11
C ARG A 179 -3.69 12.84 2.59
N ILE A 180 -2.66 12.38 3.30
CA ILE A 180 -2.50 12.64 4.73
C ILE A 180 -1.88 14.00 5.05
N GLY A 181 -1.44 14.75 4.03
CA GLY A 181 -1.03 16.16 4.14
C GLY A 181 0.49 16.41 4.16
N GLU A 182 1.30 15.45 3.72
CA GLU A 182 2.77 15.53 3.74
C GLU A 182 3.41 15.48 2.34
N GLU A 183 2.60 15.57 1.28
CA GLU A 183 3.00 15.24 -0.09
C GLU A 183 4.12 16.15 -0.60
N TYR A 184 4.11 17.43 -0.22
CA TYR A 184 5.15 18.39 -0.60
C TYR A 184 6.51 18.04 0.02
N GLN A 185 6.55 17.71 1.31
CA GLN A 185 7.80 17.40 2.01
C GLN A 185 8.38 16.08 1.53
N VAL A 186 7.53 15.07 1.36
CA VAL A 186 7.93 13.77 0.80
C VAL A 186 8.55 13.92 -0.59
N ARG A 187 7.90 14.68 -1.49
CA ARG A 187 8.43 14.91 -2.83
C ARG A 187 9.80 15.62 -2.79
N ARG A 188 9.99 16.57 -1.86
CA ARG A 188 11.29 17.24 -1.67
C ARG A 188 12.36 16.28 -1.17
N ILE A 189 12.04 15.43 -0.19
CA ILE A 189 12.96 14.41 0.33
C ILE A 189 13.45 13.53 -0.81
N LEU A 190 12.52 12.95 -1.58
CA LEU A 190 12.86 12.02 -2.66
C LEU A 190 13.67 12.68 -3.78
N CYS A 191 13.29 13.89 -4.21
CA CYS A 191 14.01 14.62 -5.24
C CYS A 191 15.46 14.92 -4.82
N LEU A 192 15.68 15.30 -3.56
CA LEU A 192 17.02 15.56 -3.03
C LEU A 192 17.81 14.27 -2.82
N ALA A 193 17.17 13.20 -2.35
CA ALA A 193 17.80 11.89 -2.24
C ALA A 193 18.33 11.41 -3.60
N GLU A 194 17.49 11.44 -4.65
CA GLU A 194 17.89 11.09 -6.02
C GLU A 194 19.05 11.95 -6.51
N SER A 195 18.93 13.28 -6.39
CA SER A 195 19.94 14.22 -6.89
C SER A 195 21.28 14.12 -6.15
N SER A 196 21.25 13.97 -4.83
CA SER A 196 22.47 13.96 -4.00
C SER A 196 23.18 12.61 -3.99
N MET A 197 22.44 11.51 -4.18
CA MET A 197 23.02 10.17 -4.22
C MET A 197 23.34 9.71 -5.65
N GLY A 198 22.85 10.43 -6.66
CA GLY A 198 23.03 10.04 -8.07
C GLY A 198 22.23 8.79 -8.43
N ILE A 199 21.13 8.52 -7.73
CA ILE A 199 20.27 7.35 -7.94
C ILE A 199 18.95 7.77 -8.56
N THR A 200 18.25 6.82 -9.18
CA THR A 200 16.85 7.01 -9.58
C THR A 200 16.02 5.88 -9.00
N TYR A 201 14.90 6.18 -8.33
CA TYR A 201 14.00 5.14 -7.84
C TYR A 201 13.10 4.61 -8.97
N SER A 202 12.79 3.32 -8.96
CA SER A 202 11.71 2.79 -9.82
C SER A 202 10.35 3.33 -9.39
N ASP A 203 9.40 3.44 -10.31
CA ASP A 203 8.05 3.98 -10.01
C ASP A 203 7.40 3.29 -8.81
N VAL A 204 7.55 1.95 -8.72
CA VAL A 204 7.01 1.14 -7.62
C VAL A 204 7.68 1.48 -6.29
N SER A 205 9.01 1.60 -6.26
CA SER A 205 9.74 1.95 -5.04
C SER A 205 9.59 3.42 -4.65
N ARG A 206 9.35 4.30 -5.63
CA ARG A 206 9.02 5.69 -5.39
C ARG A 206 7.68 5.82 -4.70
N GLU A 207 6.62 5.18 -5.22
CA GLU A 207 5.29 5.18 -4.59
C GLU A 207 5.33 4.60 -3.16
N GLU A 208 6.04 3.49 -2.98
CA GLU A 208 6.26 2.88 -1.66
C GLU A 208 6.93 3.87 -0.69
N ALA A 209 8.05 4.49 -1.11
CA ALA A 209 8.75 5.46 -0.30
C ALA A 209 7.88 6.70 -0.02
N GLU A 210 7.07 7.15 -0.99
CA GLU A 210 6.17 8.27 -0.81
C GLU A 210 5.16 8.02 0.31
N ILE A 211 4.50 6.85 0.28
CA ILE A 211 3.48 6.49 1.26
C ILE A 211 4.11 6.26 2.64
N CYS A 212 5.24 5.55 2.72
CA CYS A 212 5.94 5.27 3.98
C CYS A 212 6.53 6.53 4.62
N LEU A 213 7.13 7.43 3.83
CA LEU A 213 7.63 8.72 4.34
C LEU A 213 6.50 9.61 4.80
N ALA A 214 5.41 9.69 4.03
CA ALA A 214 4.24 10.45 4.42
C ALA A 214 3.67 9.94 5.76
N PHE A 215 3.57 8.61 5.91
CA PHE A 215 3.13 7.98 7.15
C PHE A 215 4.01 8.39 8.33
N CYS A 216 5.34 8.33 8.17
CA CYS A 216 6.29 8.71 9.21
C CYS A 216 6.15 10.19 9.58
N LEU A 217 6.14 11.09 8.60
CA LEU A 217 5.99 12.53 8.83
C LEU A 217 4.67 12.85 9.55
N LYS A 218 3.58 12.18 9.16
CA LYS A 218 2.28 12.35 9.83
C LYS A 218 2.30 11.87 11.27
N ARG A 219 2.96 10.76 11.56
CA ARG A 219 3.12 10.25 12.93
C ARG A 219 3.94 11.23 13.78
N ILE A 220 5.05 11.73 13.25
CA ILE A 220 5.89 12.74 13.91
C ILE A 220 5.09 14.02 14.18
N SER A 221 4.29 14.50 13.22
CA SER A 221 3.45 15.70 13.40
C SER A 221 2.40 15.56 14.51
N LEU A 222 2.04 14.32 14.85
CA LEU A 222 1.10 13.98 15.93
C LEU A 222 1.80 13.67 17.26
N GLY A 223 3.13 13.81 17.32
CA GLY A 223 3.96 13.58 18.50
C GLY A 223 4.37 12.11 18.71
N PHE A 224 4.19 11.24 17.71
CA PHE A 224 4.69 9.87 17.77
C PHE A 224 6.10 9.80 17.20
N CYS A 225 7.08 9.89 18.10
CA CYS A 225 8.50 9.84 17.76
C CYS A 225 9.12 8.52 18.23
N ILE A 226 10.16 8.07 17.52
CA ILE A 226 10.93 6.91 17.97
C ILE A 226 11.81 7.31 19.15
N GLU A 227 11.72 6.56 20.25
CA GLU A 227 12.57 6.75 21.43
C GLU A 227 13.75 5.76 21.40
N GLY A 228 14.98 6.28 21.48
CA GLY A 228 16.20 5.46 21.51
C GLY A 228 16.54 4.78 20.17
N GLY A 229 17.55 3.92 20.20
CA GLY A 229 18.02 3.14 19.05
C GLY A 229 19.54 3.13 18.88
N ASP A 230 20.07 2.02 18.35
CA ASP A 230 21.47 1.96 17.89
C ASP A 230 21.55 2.63 16.51
N PHE A 231 22.09 3.84 16.47
CA PHE A 231 22.31 4.55 15.22
C PHE A 231 23.56 3.98 14.55
N GLN A 232 23.37 3.41 13.36
CA GLN A 232 24.49 3.12 12.48
C GLN A 232 25.21 4.42 12.09
N GLN A 233 26.36 4.28 11.44
CA GLN A 233 27.09 5.42 10.91
C GLN A 233 26.20 6.22 9.93
N GLU A 234 26.25 7.55 10.07
CA GLU A 234 25.45 8.47 9.26
C GLU A 234 25.80 8.35 7.76
N GLY A 235 24.77 8.08 6.95
CA GLY A 235 24.88 7.96 5.50
C GLY A 235 24.62 9.29 4.77
N PRO A 236 24.66 9.29 3.42
CA PRO A 236 24.18 10.42 2.63
C PRO A 236 22.69 10.73 2.90
N GLU A 237 21.85 9.72 3.13
CA GLU A 237 20.42 9.85 3.36
C GLU A 237 20.11 10.66 4.62
N GLU A 238 20.73 10.28 5.75
CA GLU A 238 20.54 10.99 7.02
C GLU A 238 21.05 12.43 6.96
N ARG A 239 22.16 12.69 6.24
CA ARG A 239 22.68 14.05 6.03
C ARG A 239 21.69 14.93 5.26
N ILE A 240 21.10 14.41 4.18
CA ILE A 240 20.08 15.12 3.40
C ILE A 240 18.85 15.41 4.26
N LEU A 241 18.41 14.44 5.05
CA LEU A 241 17.27 14.59 5.94
C LEU A 241 17.53 15.67 7.02
N LYS A 242 18.72 15.70 7.63
CA LYS A 242 19.11 16.77 8.57
C LYS A 242 19.17 18.15 7.91
N MET A 243 19.64 18.23 6.66
CA MET A 243 19.63 19.49 5.90
C MET A 243 18.21 19.99 5.62
N LEU A 244 17.28 19.07 5.35
CA LEU A 244 15.88 19.38 5.06
C LEU A 244 15.07 19.77 6.30
N PHE A 245 15.35 19.10 7.41
CA PHE A 245 14.68 19.27 8.70
C PHE A 245 15.70 19.77 9.73
N PRO A 246 16.11 21.05 9.66
CA PRO A 246 17.00 21.61 10.67
C PRO A 246 16.34 21.57 12.05
N ASP A 247 17.14 21.62 13.12
CA ASP A 247 16.74 21.46 14.54
C ASP A 247 15.46 22.19 14.98
N ARG A 248 15.07 23.26 14.26
CA ARG A 248 13.83 24.02 14.47
C ARG A 248 12.54 23.23 14.18
N MET A 249 12.61 22.12 13.43
CA MET A 249 11.44 21.28 13.12
C MET A 249 11.17 20.15 14.12
N GLN A 250 11.96 20.03 15.20
CA GLN A 250 11.77 19.03 16.28
C GLN A 250 11.68 17.56 15.82
N ILE A 251 12.23 17.21 14.65
CA ILE A 251 12.35 15.79 14.26
C ILE A 251 13.56 15.21 14.97
N GLY A 252 13.34 14.18 15.78
CA GLY A 252 14.40 13.52 16.52
C GLY A 252 15.37 12.79 15.58
N THR A 253 16.64 12.69 15.99
CA THR A 253 17.63 11.85 15.30
C THR A 253 17.12 10.44 15.01
N PRO A 254 16.45 9.72 15.94
CA PRO A 254 15.91 8.40 15.65
C PRO A 254 14.94 8.36 14.46
N ASP A 255 14.08 9.38 14.34
CA ASP A 255 13.12 9.49 13.25
C ASP A 255 13.81 9.74 11.91
N LEU A 256 14.85 10.58 11.88
CA LEU A 256 15.64 10.84 10.68
C LEU A 256 16.35 9.56 10.20
N PHE A 257 16.90 8.77 11.12
CA PHE A 257 17.51 7.47 10.78
C PHE A 257 16.47 6.48 10.23
N TYR A 258 15.27 6.43 10.81
CA TYR A 258 14.20 5.58 10.28
C TYR A 258 13.76 6.01 8.87
N MET A 259 13.65 7.31 8.62
CA MET A 259 13.37 7.84 7.28
C MET A 259 14.51 7.52 6.31
N GLY A 260 15.77 7.58 6.76
CA GLY A 260 16.93 7.13 6.01
C GLY A 260 16.85 5.65 5.64
N LYS A 261 16.33 4.80 6.54
CA LYS A 261 16.03 3.40 6.26
C LYS A 261 15.03 3.20 5.13
N ILE A 262 13.97 4.04 5.06
CA ILE A 262 13.02 4.01 3.93
C ILE A 262 13.77 4.28 2.62
N LEU A 263 14.58 5.34 2.57
CA LEU A 263 15.33 5.75 1.37
C LEU A 263 16.32 4.67 0.89
N LYS A 264 17.04 4.03 1.83
CA LYS A 264 17.99 2.94 1.55
C LYS A 264 17.33 1.66 1.04
N SER A 265 16.07 1.43 1.40
CA SER A 265 15.35 0.20 1.04
C SER A 265 14.76 0.20 -0.37
N GLY A 266 14.70 1.35 -1.05
CA GLY A 266 14.09 1.47 -2.37
C GLY A 266 14.84 0.69 -3.45
N LYS A 267 14.11 0.06 -4.38
CA LYS A 267 14.70 -0.53 -5.59
C LYS A 267 15.07 0.59 -6.55
N LEU A 268 16.36 0.65 -6.85
CA LEU A 268 16.94 1.63 -7.78
C LEU A 268 16.70 1.17 -9.22
N LEU A 269 16.32 2.11 -10.09
CA LEU A 269 16.52 1.96 -11.53
C LEU A 269 18.03 2.03 -11.73
N MET A 270 18.61 0.91 -12.15
CA MET A 270 20.03 0.88 -12.46
C MET A 270 20.24 1.74 -13.70
N ASP A 271 20.90 2.88 -13.50
CA ASP A 271 21.60 3.51 -14.61
C ASP A 271 22.94 2.77 -14.75
N ILE A 272 23.23 2.27 -15.94
CA ILE A 272 24.33 1.32 -16.23
C ILE A 272 25.72 1.99 -16.05
N ASN A 273 25.76 3.25 -15.64
CA ASN A 273 26.97 4.00 -15.35
C ASN A 273 27.60 3.49 -14.04
N HIS A 274 28.63 2.65 -14.20
CA HIS A 274 29.70 2.15 -13.31
C HIS A 274 29.69 2.43 -11.78
N ASN A 275 29.23 3.58 -11.31
CA ASN A 275 29.35 4.01 -9.91
C ASN A 275 28.56 3.15 -8.91
N ASP A 276 27.39 2.63 -9.27
CA ASP A 276 26.55 1.91 -8.30
C ASP A 276 27.17 0.58 -7.87
N PHE A 277 27.73 -0.18 -8.81
CA PHE A 277 28.40 -1.45 -8.50
C PHE A 277 29.68 -1.26 -7.69
N GLU A 278 30.47 -0.22 -8.00
CA GLU A 278 31.70 0.09 -7.27
C GLU A 278 31.44 0.53 -5.81
N ASN A 279 30.21 0.95 -5.49
CA ASN A 279 29.77 1.25 -4.14
C ASN A 279 29.09 0.06 -3.42
N VAL A 280 28.95 -1.10 -4.08
CA VAL A 280 28.47 -2.33 -3.44
C VAL A 280 29.60 -2.94 -2.62
N GLU A 281 29.33 -3.31 -1.37
CA GLU A 281 30.28 -3.94 -0.47
C GLU A 281 30.80 -5.26 -1.07
N LEU A 282 32.09 -5.58 -0.84
CA LEU A 282 32.74 -6.75 -1.43
C LEU A 282 31.98 -8.06 -1.12
N GLU A 283 31.37 -8.16 0.07
CA GLU A 283 30.57 -9.32 0.47
C GLU A 283 29.42 -9.62 -0.51
N TYR A 284 28.66 -8.61 -0.96
CA TYR A 284 27.52 -8.81 -1.84
C TYR A 284 27.96 -9.10 -3.28
N ARG A 285 29.10 -8.55 -3.71
CA ARG A 285 29.70 -8.89 -5.01
C ARG A 285 30.14 -10.36 -5.03
N LEU A 286 30.79 -10.81 -3.97
CA LEU A 286 31.20 -12.21 -3.84
C LEU A 286 29.99 -13.15 -3.82
N PHE A 287 28.93 -12.81 -3.08
CA PHE A 287 27.69 -13.59 -3.11
C PHE A 287 27.07 -13.65 -4.51
N ALA A 288 27.03 -12.54 -5.25
CA ALA A 288 26.53 -12.53 -6.62
C ALA A 288 27.35 -13.46 -7.54
N VAL A 289 28.68 -13.42 -7.43
CA VAL A 289 29.58 -14.31 -8.19
C VAL A 289 29.29 -15.77 -7.88
N THR A 290 29.19 -16.13 -6.60
CA THR A 290 28.89 -17.51 -6.19
C THR A 290 27.56 -18.00 -6.76
N ILE A 291 26.49 -17.23 -6.60
CA ILE A 291 25.15 -17.59 -7.10
C ILE A 291 25.15 -17.77 -8.61
N ILE A 292 25.78 -16.85 -9.35
CA ILE A 292 25.86 -16.93 -10.82
C ILE A 292 26.65 -18.15 -11.27
N GLN A 293 27.74 -18.48 -10.57
CA GLN A 293 28.57 -19.61 -10.93
C GLN A 293 27.87 -20.96 -10.65
N GLU A 294 27.12 -21.05 -9.57
CA GLU A 294 26.25 -22.21 -9.29
C GLU A 294 25.15 -22.35 -10.35
N CYS A 295 24.49 -21.24 -10.72
CA CYS A 295 23.48 -21.25 -11.78
C CYS A 295 24.07 -21.64 -13.15
N GLU A 296 25.26 -21.15 -13.50
CA GLU A 296 25.98 -21.52 -14.74
C GLU A 296 26.35 -23.00 -14.75
N ASN A 297 26.77 -23.55 -13.61
CA ASN A 297 27.09 -24.96 -13.48
C ASN A 297 25.87 -25.86 -13.66
N GLU A 298 24.69 -25.46 -13.19
CA GLU A 298 23.45 -26.23 -13.40
C GLU A 298 22.86 -26.04 -14.81
N LEU A 299 22.77 -24.79 -15.29
CA LEU A 299 22.16 -24.48 -16.58
C LEU A 299 23.05 -24.82 -17.78
N LYS A 300 24.37 -24.92 -17.57
CA LYS A 300 25.38 -25.02 -18.62
C LYS A 300 25.33 -23.85 -19.61
N VAL A 301 24.93 -22.67 -19.13
CA VAL A 301 24.86 -21.41 -19.89
C VAL A 301 25.91 -20.44 -19.33
N PRO A 302 26.70 -19.75 -20.16
CA PRO A 302 27.79 -18.89 -19.70
C PRO A 302 27.28 -17.56 -19.12
N LEU A 303 26.78 -17.58 -17.89
CA LEU A 303 26.19 -16.43 -17.18
C LEU A 303 27.26 -15.50 -16.59
N SER A 304 28.41 -16.05 -16.18
CA SER A 304 29.52 -15.30 -15.58
C SER A 304 30.13 -14.23 -16.49
N LYS A 305 29.92 -14.32 -17.80
CA LYS A 305 30.36 -13.33 -18.79
C LYS A 305 29.41 -12.14 -18.91
N ASP A 306 28.20 -12.26 -18.36
CA ASP A 306 27.21 -11.19 -18.39
C ASP A 306 27.49 -10.23 -17.21
N GLU A 307 28.26 -9.18 -17.50
CA GLU A 307 28.53 -8.12 -16.52
C GLU A 307 27.26 -7.43 -16.03
N PHE A 308 26.22 -7.34 -16.87
CA PHE A 308 24.97 -6.71 -16.49
C PHE A 308 24.23 -7.55 -15.44
N LEU A 309 24.15 -8.87 -15.65
CA LEU A 309 23.62 -9.81 -14.66
C LEU A 309 24.41 -9.76 -13.35
N MET A 310 25.74 -9.78 -13.43
CA MET A 310 26.62 -9.74 -12.26
C MET A 310 26.42 -8.47 -11.43
N LYS A 311 26.52 -7.31 -12.08
CA LYS A 311 26.38 -6.01 -11.42
C LYS A 311 24.98 -5.84 -10.84
N GLY A 312 23.97 -6.21 -11.62
CA GLY A 312 22.58 -6.11 -11.19
C GLY A 312 22.24 -7.01 -10.01
N LEU A 313 22.71 -8.26 -10.02
CA LEU A 313 22.49 -9.17 -8.90
C LEU A 313 23.14 -8.65 -7.61
N ALA A 314 24.37 -8.14 -7.67
CA ALA A 314 25.05 -7.61 -6.48
C ALA A 314 24.31 -6.42 -5.86
N VAL A 315 23.82 -5.47 -6.69
CA VAL A 315 23.02 -4.34 -6.22
C VAL A 315 21.69 -4.82 -5.61
N HIS A 316 21.00 -5.77 -6.25
CA HIS A 316 19.76 -6.33 -5.70
C HIS A 316 19.98 -7.10 -4.40
N LEU A 317 21.07 -7.85 -4.27
CA LEU A 317 21.44 -8.54 -3.03
C LEU A 317 21.71 -7.55 -1.90
N LYS A 318 22.44 -6.45 -2.16
CA LYS A 318 22.65 -5.38 -1.18
C LYS A 318 21.32 -4.85 -0.64
N ILE A 319 20.38 -4.53 -1.54
CA ILE A 319 19.05 -4.02 -1.17
C ILE A 319 18.22 -5.08 -0.42
N ALA A 320 18.23 -6.33 -0.90
CA ALA A 320 17.49 -7.42 -0.27
C ALA A 320 18.03 -7.73 1.15
N MET A 321 19.35 -7.77 1.32
CA MET A 321 19.99 -7.97 2.62
C MET A 321 19.74 -6.78 3.55
N TYR A 322 19.75 -5.56 3.03
CA TYR A 322 19.34 -4.38 3.80
C TYR A 322 17.91 -4.52 4.31
N ARG A 323 16.96 -4.93 3.45
CA ARG A 323 15.57 -5.17 3.84
C ARG A 323 15.45 -6.28 4.90
N LEU A 324 16.14 -7.41 4.72
CA LEU A 324 16.14 -8.52 5.70
C LEU A 324 16.66 -8.07 7.07
N ARG A 325 17.83 -7.42 7.12
CA ARG A 325 18.46 -6.94 8.36
C ARG A 325 17.55 -5.96 9.11
N ASN A 326 16.71 -5.24 8.38
CA ASN A 326 15.81 -4.22 8.92
C ASN A 326 14.35 -4.68 9.05
N GLN A 327 14.07 -5.99 8.92
CA GLN A 327 12.73 -6.58 9.01
C GLN A 327 11.71 -5.92 8.07
N LEU A 328 12.17 -5.47 6.91
CA LEU A 328 11.33 -4.92 5.86
C LEU A 328 10.82 -6.05 4.96
N VAL A 329 9.62 -5.88 4.43
CA VAL A 329 9.03 -6.84 3.49
C VAL A 329 9.84 -6.87 2.19
N ILE A 330 10.09 -8.08 1.69
CA ILE A 330 10.71 -8.30 0.39
C ILE A 330 9.65 -8.91 -0.51
N ASP A 331 9.27 -8.14 -1.52
CA ASP A 331 8.29 -8.55 -2.50
C ASP A 331 8.85 -8.44 -3.91
N ASN A 332 8.45 -9.38 -4.77
CA ASN A 332 8.72 -9.33 -6.19
C ASN A 332 7.38 -9.26 -6.93
N PRO A 333 6.98 -8.08 -7.45
CA PRO A 333 5.67 -7.91 -8.09
C PRO A 333 5.53 -8.76 -9.36
N LEU A 334 6.63 -9.23 -9.94
CA LEU A 334 6.64 -10.08 -11.13
C LEU A 334 6.73 -11.58 -10.78
N MET A 335 6.66 -11.96 -9.50
CA MET A 335 6.89 -13.34 -9.09
C MET A 335 5.95 -14.33 -9.78
N VAL A 336 4.65 -14.02 -9.82
CA VAL A 336 3.64 -14.87 -10.46
C VAL A 336 3.88 -14.97 -11.97
N ASP A 337 4.21 -13.84 -12.62
CA ASP A 337 4.51 -13.82 -14.05
C ASP A 337 5.77 -14.61 -14.38
N ILE A 338 6.82 -14.52 -13.55
CA ILE A 338 8.07 -15.28 -13.68
C ILE A 338 7.80 -16.77 -13.53
N GLN A 339 7.05 -17.17 -12.49
CA GLN A 339 6.66 -18.56 -12.26
C GLN A 339 5.86 -19.12 -13.44
N TYR A 340 5.01 -18.31 -14.08
CA TYR A 340 4.22 -18.77 -15.22
C TYR A 340 5.01 -18.81 -16.53
N ARG A 341 5.84 -17.79 -16.80
CA ARG A 341 6.55 -17.65 -18.08
C ARG A 341 7.83 -18.48 -18.16
N ILE A 342 8.56 -18.61 -17.06
CA ILE A 342 9.84 -19.34 -16.97
C ILE A 342 9.89 -20.27 -15.74
N PRO A 343 8.92 -21.20 -15.57
CA PRO A 343 8.81 -22.06 -14.39
C PRO A 343 10.05 -22.92 -14.15
N PHE A 344 10.66 -23.42 -15.23
CA PHE A 344 11.85 -24.27 -15.14
C PHE A 344 13.03 -23.53 -14.49
N ILE A 345 13.33 -22.31 -14.96
CA ILE A 345 14.42 -21.50 -14.42
C ILE A 345 14.11 -21.12 -12.96
N TYR A 346 12.87 -20.73 -12.68
CA TYR A 346 12.45 -20.37 -11.33
C TYR A 346 12.64 -21.52 -10.32
N GLU A 347 12.13 -22.71 -10.63
CA GLU A 347 12.25 -23.88 -9.73
C GLU A 347 13.69 -24.38 -9.60
N MET A 348 14.50 -24.23 -10.64
CA MET A 348 15.92 -24.59 -10.56
C MET A 348 16.68 -23.62 -9.65
N VAL A 349 16.55 -22.31 -9.85
CA VAL A 349 17.21 -21.30 -9.01
C VAL A 349 16.76 -21.41 -7.55
N LYS A 350 15.48 -21.70 -7.31
CA LYS A 350 14.91 -21.93 -5.98
C LYS A 350 15.48 -23.16 -5.25
N LYS A 351 16.05 -24.13 -5.98
CA LYS A 351 16.71 -25.29 -5.35
C LYS A 351 18.18 -25.01 -5.02
N LEU A 352 18.79 -24.05 -5.72
CA LEU A 352 20.18 -23.64 -5.52
C LEU A 352 20.33 -22.69 -4.34
N LEU A 353 19.36 -21.79 -4.17
CA LEU A 353 19.26 -20.82 -3.06
C LEU A 353 18.40 -21.38 -1.93
#